data_AF-J6EIB8-F1
#
_entry.id   AF-J6EIB8-F1
#
_cell.length_a   1.000
_cell.length_b   1.000
_cell.length_c   1.000
_cell.angle_alpha   90.00
_cell.angle_beta   90.00
_cell.angle_gamma   90.00
#
_symmetry.space_group_name_H-M   'P 1'
#
loop_
_entity.id
_entity.type
_entity.pdbx_description
1 polymer ?
#
loop_
_entity_poly.entity_id
_entity_poly.type
_entity_poly.pdbx_seq_one_letter_code
_entity_poly.pdbx_strand_id
1 'polypeptide(L)'
;MLNFASRASCVARRQASLYLIKNQGPRLIASTAPLYQWPLGTQELQPYCPSSLRFYSTEKTKTVAKPATSTSTDAPVKPKETLMVKVKHALKHYANGTKLLGYELKVSTKLLIKFAQGYELSRRERNQLKRTMGDVFRLVPFSAFLIIPFAELFLPVALKLFPNLLPSTYESGKDKQAKRNKLIEIRKKTSEFLHETLEESNLITYNTIENAEKKQKFLNFFRKLYSAKEGKIMSFQHDEISAIAQMFKNDTVLDNLSRPQLAAMSKFMSLRPFGNDNMLRYQIRSKLKDIMNDDKTIDYEGVESLSQEELYQACVSRGMKAYGVSKEDLVDNLKIWLQLRLRQKIPSVLMVLSSTFTFGGLPKENYSKAFSPLAEKKEIKSKYDDLLDLYYDGILQVLSSIPDPVYNVAKLDVSESKSSAAETEAERQAAEKKAKEEAKAKETTIPKEEAASKDATIVATTPAVTPKLVMVNEKTETANAETKPKENEEAAAADSVEATEADKKKTSDDNEFKLNVLKEQEELIKKEEEEAKQRASREHVPDDINLDEEEEAKSVPPIPAGQAAKTSVVKKDQ
;
A
#
# COMPACT_ATOMS: atom_id res chain seq x y z
N MET A 1 -59.97 41.20 -15.68
CA MET A 1 -58.55 41.57 -15.53
C MET A 1 -57.96 40.79 -14.35
N LEU A 2 -56.66 40.46 -14.42
CA LEU A 2 -55.80 40.03 -13.30
C LEU A 2 -56.27 38.82 -12.46
N ASN A 3 -55.79 37.62 -12.83
CA ASN A 3 -55.63 36.50 -11.91
C ASN A 3 -54.20 36.51 -11.35
N PHE A 4 -54.06 36.39 -10.03
CA PHE A 4 -52.79 36.02 -9.38
C PHE A 4 -53.01 34.74 -8.57
N ALA A 5 -52.43 33.63 -9.02
CA ALA A 5 -52.55 32.33 -8.37
C ALA A 5 -51.20 31.94 -7.75
N SER A 6 -51.18 31.80 -6.42
CA SER A 6 -50.06 31.23 -5.69
C SER A 6 -50.03 29.71 -5.85
N ARG A 7 -48.87 29.13 -6.17
CA ARG A 7 -48.61 27.69 -6.06
C ARG A 7 -47.21 27.43 -5.52
N ALA A 8 -47.14 27.01 -4.27
CA ALA A 8 -45.98 26.28 -3.74
C ALA A 8 -46.14 24.80 -4.11
N SER A 9 -45.08 24.18 -4.66
CA SER A 9 -45.05 22.73 -4.93
C SER A 9 -44.19 22.00 -3.92
N CYS A 10 -44.70 20.86 -3.46
CA CYS A 10 -44.13 20.04 -2.40
C CYS A 10 -43.17 18.99 -2.98
N VAL A 11 -41.97 18.85 -2.40
CA VAL A 11 -41.02 17.78 -2.76
C VAL A 11 -41.29 16.57 -1.85
N ALA A 12 -41.69 15.45 -2.45
CA ALA A 12 -41.98 14.21 -1.72
C ALA A 12 -40.71 13.41 -1.42
N ARG A 13 -40.48 13.08 -0.14
CA ARG A 13 -39.45 12.09 0.27
C ARG A 13 -40.06 10.69 0.25
N ARG A 14 -39.51 9.77 -0.55
CA ARG A 14 -39.81 8.33 -0.45
C ARG A 14 -39.16 7.76 0.83
N GLN A 15 -39.97 7.20 1.73
CA GLN A 15 -39.48 6.37 2.84
C GLN A 15 -39.34 4.91 2.37
N ALA A 16 -38.21 4.27 2.66
CA ALA A 16 -38.05 2.83 2.48
C ALA A 16 -38.57 2.09 3.71
N SER A 17 -39.49 1.15 3.51
CA SER A 17 -40.04 0.31 4.57
C SER A 17 -39.21 -0.97 4.71
N LEU A 18 -38.61 -1.19 5.89
CA LEU A 18 -37.92 -2.43 6.24
C LEU A 18 -38.79 -3.27 7.18
N TYR A 19 -39.05 -4.51 6.78
CA TYR A 19 -39.85 -5.46 7.53
C TYR A 19 -39.19 -5.84 8.86
N LEU A 20 -39.97 -5.84 9.94
CA LEU A 20 -39.52 -6.12 11.30
C LEU A 20 -40.21 -7.41 11.79
N ILE A 21 -39.46 -8.51 11.83
CA ILE A 21 -39.92 -9.80 12.35
C ILE A 21 -40.02 -9.73 13.88
N LYS A 22 -41.09 -10.27 14.46
CA LYS A 22 -41.44 -10.14 15.88
C LYS A 22 -41.67 -11.51 16.54
N ASN A 23 -41.48 -11.57 17.86
CA ASN A 23 -41.55 -12.70 18.79
C ASN A 23 -40.25 -13.54 18.86
N GLN A 24 -39.75 -13.95 20.02
CA GLN A 24 -40.47 -14.33 21.25
C GLN A 24 -40.05 -13.54 22.52
N GLY A 25 -40.77 -13.79 23.63
CA GLY A 25 -40.82 -12.94 24.84
C GLY A 25 -39.77 -13.19 25.95
N PRO A 26 -39.96 -12.60 27.14
CA PRO A 26 -38.92 -12.41 28.14
C PRO A 26 -38.78 -13.57 29.15
N ARG A 27 -37.56 -13.79 29.63
CA ARG A 27 -37.28 -14.48 30.91
C ARG A 27 -36.28 -13.68 31.74
N LEU A 28 -36.70 -13.29 32.95
CA LEU A 28 -35.87 -12.67 33.99
C LEU A 28 -35.11 -13.76 34.76
N ILE A 29 -33.77 -13.76 34.75
CA ILE A 29 -32.97 -14.40 35.82
C ILE A 29 -31.69 -13.59 36.09
N ALA A 30 -31.51 -13.24 37.37
CA ALA A 30 -30.30 -12.87 38.13
C ALA A 30 -29.10 -12.15 37.47
N SER A 31 -28.78 -10.99 38.04
CA SER A 31 -27.44 -10.39 38.01
C SER A 31 -26.46 -11.16 38.89
N THR A 32 -25.29 -11.52 38.33
CA THR A 32 -24.05 -11.76 39.10
C THR A 32 -22.86 -11.28 38.29
N ALA A 33 -22.22 -10.19 38.72
CA ALA A 33 -20.99 -9.68 38.12
C ALA A 33 -19.75 -10.27 38.82
N PRO A 34 -18.74 -10.78 38.09
CA PRO A 34 -17.44 -11.06 38.66
C PRO A 34 -16.55 -9.81 38.59
N LEU A 35 -16.22 -9.27 39.77
CA LEU A 35 -15.21 -8.24 39.95
C LEU A 35 -13.83 -8.84 39.63
N TYR A 36 -13.18 -8.45 38.53
CA TYR A 36 -11.80 -8.86 38.25
C TYR A 36 -10.79 -7.81 38.73
N GLN A 37 -10.20 -8.13 39.88
CA GLN A 37 -9.11 -7.43 40.55
C GLN A 37 -7.87 -7.35 39.63
N TRP A 38 -7.29 -6.17 39.47
CA TRP A 38 -5.95 -6.01 38.90
C TRP A 38 -4.88 -6.26 39.98
N PRO A 39 -3.92 -7.18 39.79
CA PRO A 39 -2.73 -7.25 40.61
C PRO A 39 -1.67 -6.25 40.11
N LEU A 40 -1.32 -5.27 40.94
CA LEU A 40 -0.06 -4.55 40.83
C LEU A 40 1.07 -5.51 41.24
N GLY A 41 2.01 -5.76 40.33
CA GLY A 41 3.18 -6.61 40.57
C GLY A 41 4.39 -6.07 39.82
N THR A 42 5.30 -5.41 40.52
CA THR A 42 6.56 -4.90 39.98
C THR A 42 7.61 -6.01 39.88
N GLN A 43 8.18 -6.23 38.69
CA GLN A 43 9.47 -6.90 38.58
C GLN A 43 10.25 -6.45 37.33
N GLU A 44 11.57 -6.51 37.42
CA GLU A 44 12.52 -5.83 36.52
C GLU A 44 12.55 -6.39 35.09
N LEU A 45 12.83 -5.49 34.12
CA LEU A 45 13.20 -5.87 32.76
C LEU A 45 14.66 -5.46 32.49
N GLN A 46 15.56 -6.45 32.45
CA GLN A 46 16.90 -6.29 31.89
C GLN A 46 16.86 -6.33 30.34
N PRO A 47 17.69 -5.54 29.64
CA PRO A 47 17.67 -5.44 28.19
C PRO A 47 18.52 -6.53 27.51
N TYR A 48 17.91 -7.31 26.60
CA TYR A 48 18.64 -8.19 25.68
C TYR A 48 18.58 -7.68 24.24
N CYS A 49 19.75 -7.35 23.70
CA CYS A 49 19.98 -7.12 22.27
C CYS A 49 20.35 -8.45 21.58
N PRO A 50 20.06 -8.54 20.27
CA PRO A 50 21.06 -9.00 19.32
C PRO A 50 21.24 -7.91 18.22
N SER A 51 22.39 -7.25 18.17
CA SER A 51 23.62 -7.73 17.51
C SER A 51 23.49 -7.72 15.98
N SER A 52 24.06 -6.67 15.37
CA SER A 52 24.19 -6.52 13.92
C SER A 52 25.36 -7.35 13.39
N LEU A 53 25.11 -8.32 12.53
CA LEU A 53 26.16 -8.97 11.75
C LEU A 53 26.72 -7.99 10.71
N ARG A 54 27.89 -7.40 11.00
CA ARG A 54 28.74 -6.74 10.01
C ARG A 54 29.64 -7.81 9.38
N PHE A 55 29.47 -8.07 8.09
CA PHE A 55 30.50 -8.77 7.32
C PHE A 55 31.59 -7.77 6.94
N TYR A 56 32.83 -8.05 7.37
CA TYR A 56 34.02 -7.44 6.79
C TYR A 56 34.36 -8.19 5.51
N SER A 57 34.55 -7.48 4.41
CA SER A 57 35.34 -7.98 3.28
C SER A 57 36.61 -7.14 3.20
N THR A 58 37.75 -7.81 3.32
CA THR A 58 39.07 -7.23 3.16
C THR A 58 39.64 -7.67 1.83
N GLU A 59 39.87 -6.74 0.90
CA GLU A 59 40.80 -7.02 -0.19
C GLU A 59 41.57 -5.76 -0.62
N LYS A 60 42.89 -5.94 -0.78
CA LYS A 60 43.85 -4.90 -1.17
C LYS A 60 44.15 -5.07 -2.66
N THR A 61 44.06 -4.00 -3.44
CA THR A 61 44.75 -3.88 -4.72
C THR A 61 45.52 -2.56 -4.82
N LYS A 62 46.55 -2.56 -5.67
CA LYS A 62 47.73 -1.67 -5.58
C LYS A 62 47.63 -0.43 -6.47
N THR A 63 48.09 0.69 -5.91
CA THR A 63 48.84 1.82 -6.53
C THR A 63 48.81 2.02 -8.05
N VAL A 64 48.36 3.21 -8.48
CA VAL A 64 48.89 3.94 -9.64
C VAL A 64 49.18 5.40 -9.23
N ALA A 65 50.13 6.05 -9.90
CA ALA A 65 50.88 7.21 -9.39
C ALA A 65 50.17 8.58 -9.46
N LYS A 66 50.71 9.53 -8.67
CA LYS A 66 50.33 10.94 -8.58
C LYS A 66 51.39 11.82 -9.27
N PRO A 67 51.00 12.78 -10.13
CA PRO A 67 51.80 13.98 -10.39
C PRO A 67 51.48 15.07 -9.35
N ALA A 68 52.47 15.86 -8.97
CA ALA A 68 52.30 17.01 -8.08
C ALA A 68 52.31 18.33 -8.87
N THR A 69 51.66 19.38 -8.35
CA THR A 69 52.28 20.70 -7.99
C THR A 69 51.19 21.78 -7.81
N SER A 70 51.37 22.66 -6.81
CA SER A 70 50.70 23.96 -6.60
C SER A 70 49.16 23.98 -6.40
N THR A 71 48.54 24.85 -5.61
CA THR A 71 49.05 25.98 -4.78
C THR A 71 48.14 26.17 -3.57
N SER A 72 48.66 26.81 -2.52
CA SER A 72 47.90 27.26 -1.34
C SER A 72 46.92 28.39 -1.66
N THR A 73 45.69 28.30 -1.15
CA THR A 73 44.85 29.48 -0.90
C THR A 73 44.04 29.27 0.39
N ASP A 74 44.20 30.18 1.35
CA ASP A 74 43.43 30.22 2.59
C ASP A 74 41.93 30.40 2.31
N ALA A 75 41.09 29.64 3.01
CA ALA A 75 39.63 29.79 2.98
C ALA A 75 39.16 30.34 4.34
N PRO A 76 38.42 31.48 4.38
CA PRO A 76 38.10 32.15 5.64
C PRO A 76 37.06 31.37 6.46
N VAL A 77 37.40 31.05 7.71
CA VAL A 77 36.49 30.42 8.67
C VAL A 77 35.34 31.38 9.01
N LYS A 78 34.13 31.10 8.50
CA LYS A 78 32.94 31.90 8.82
C LYS A 78 32.58 31.76 10.32
N PRO A 79 32.29 32.87 11.03
CA PRO A 79 32.00 32.82 12.46
C PRO A 79 30.69 32.09 12.76
N LYS A 80 30.69 31.24 13.80
CA LYS A 80 29.50 30.56 14.32
C LYS A 80 28.51 31.62 14.83
N GLU A 81 27.29 31.60 14.32
CA GLU A 81 26.24 32.57 14.70
C GLU A 81 25.94 32.55 16.20
N THR A 82 25.77 33.75 16.77
CA THR A 82 25.43 33.94 18.18
C THR A 82 24.06 33.32 18.50
N LEU A 83 23.91 32.79 19.72
CA LEU A 83 22.69 32.09 20.13
C LEU A 83 21.43 32.97 19.99
N MET A 84 21.55 34.27 20.26
CA MET A 84 20.49 35.27 20.05
C MET A 84 20.01 35.38 18.60
N VAL A 85 20.90 35.25 17.61
CA VAL A 85 20.52 35.24 16.19
C VAL A 85 19.72 33.98 15.87
N LYS A 86 20.18 32.80 16.33
CA LYS A 86 19.46 31.54 16.13
C LYS A 86 18.05 31.56 16.75
N VAL A 87 17.90 32.09 17.97
CA VAL A 87 16.59 32.24 18.64
C VAL A 87 15.67 33.19 17.85
N LYS A 88 16.17 34.34 17.38
CA LYS A 88 15.39 35.26 16.54
C LYS A 88 14.94 34.61 15.22
N HIS A 89 15.80 33.84 14.57
CA HIS A 89 15.45 33.10 13.34
C HIS A 89 14.40 32.02 13.61
N ALA A 90 14.54 31.24 14.69
CA ALA A 90 13.55 30.23 15.07
C ALA A 90 12.17 30.87 15.35
N LEU A 91 12.13 31.94 16.15
CA LEU A 91 10.90 32.69 16.42
C LEU A 91 10.26 33.26 15.15
N LYS A 92 11.05 33.83 14.22
CA LYS A 92 10.53 34.32 12.92
C LYS A 92 9.96 33.17 12.08
N HIS A 93 10.63 32.03 12.04
CA HIS A 93 10.18 30.83 11.33
C HIS A 93 8.83 30.33 11.87
N TYR A 94 8.70 30.16 13.19
CA TYR A 94 7.43 29.76 13.81
C TYR A 94 6.34 30.80 13.60
N ALA A 95 6.60 32.09 13.81
CA ALA A 95 5.61 33.15 13.59
C ALA A 95 5.10 33.20 12.14
N ASN A 96 5.97 32.96 11.15
CA ASN A 96 5.56 32.86 9.75
C ASN A 96 4.78 31.56 9.47
N GLY A 97 5.17 30.43 10.06
CA GLY A 97 4.42 29.18 10.02
C GLY A 97 3.01 29.31 10.62
N THR A 98 2.84 30.04 11.73
CA THR A 98 1.51 30.25 12.33
C THR A 98 0.61 31.11 11.43
N LYS A 99 1.15 32.12 10.74
CA LYS A 99 0.40 32.91 9.74
C LYS A 99 -0.06 32.03 8.58
N LEU A 100 0.82 31.17 8.07
CA LEU A 100 0.53 30.24 6.99
C LEU A 100 -0.54 29.21 7.41
N LEU A 101 -0.45 28.65 8.61
CA LEU A 101 -1.46 27.73 9.16
C LEU A 101 -2.82 28.42 9.36
N GLY A 102 -2.83 29.66 9.84
CA GLY A 102 -4.05 30.47 9.97
C GLY A 102 -4.73 30.75 8.62
N TYR A 103 -3.93 30.89 7.56
CA TYR A 103 -4.44 31.00 6.18
C TYR A 103 -5.08 29.69 5.72
N GLU A 104 -4.39 28.56 5.86
CA GLU A 104 -4.88 27.22 5.52
C GLU A 104 -6.17 26.85 6.26
N LEU A 105 -6.24 27.18 7.55
CA LEU A 105 -7.44 27.05 8.40
C LEU A 105 -8.61 27.87 7.86
N LYS A 106 -8.39 29.13 7.49
CA LYS A 106 -9.44 30.00 6.94
C LYS A 106 -10.01 29.46 5.63
N VAL A 107 -9.18 28.91 4.76
CA VAL A 107 -9.61 28.28 3.49
C VAL A 107 -10.36 26.98 3.77
N SER A 108 -9.78 26.09 4.56
CA SER A 108 -10.37 24.78 4.86
C SER A 108 -11.68 24.86 5.63
N THR A 109 -11.88 25.89 6.46
CA THR A 109 -13.19 26.16 7.08
C THR A 109 -14.26 26.48 6.05
N LYS A 110 -13.94 27.26 4.99
CA LYS A 110 -14.89 27.50 3.88
C LYS A 110 -15.19 26.21 3.12
N LEU A 111 -14.18 25.40 2.82
CA LEU A 111 -14.35 24.11 2.14
C LEU A 111 -15.18 23.12 2.98
N LEU A 112 -15.00 23.12 4.30
CA LEU A 112 -15.81 22.32 5.22
C LEU A 112 -17.27 22.78 5.24
N ILE A 113 -17.53 24.09 5.17
CA ILE A 113 -18.89 24.64 5.04
C ILE A 113 -19.51 24.24 3.69
N LYS A 114 -18.77 24.38 2.58
CA LYS A 114 -19.19 23.94 1.24
C LYS A 114 -19.57 22.46 1.23
N PHE A 115 -18.75 21.60 1.84
CA PHE A 115 -19.03 20.17 1.99
C PHE A 115 -20.25 19.89 2.90
N ALA A 116 -20.39 20.60 4.02
CA ALA A 116 -21.53 20.46 4.93
C ALA A 116 -22.86 20.94 4.32
N GLN A 117 -22.81 21.85 3.34
CA GLN A 117 -23.94 22.26 2.52
C GLN A 117 -24.33 21.22 1.44
N GLY A 118 -23.56 20.14 1.29
CA GLY A 118 -23.82 19.08 0.32
C GLY A 118 -23.21 19.31 -1.07
N TYR A 119 -22.40 20.35 -1.26
CA TYR A 119 -21.65 20.52 -2.51
C TYR A 119 -20.49 19.53 -2.58
N GLU A 120 -20.28 18.93 -3.75
CA GLU A 120 -19.10 18.11 -4.00
C GLU A 120 -17.84 18.98 -3.99
N LEU A 121 -16.81 18.50 -3.30
CA LEU A 121 -15.50 19.13 -3.31
C LEU A 121 -14.66 18.62 -4.49
N SER A 122 -14.06 19.57 -5.20
CA SER A 122 -13.04 19.34 -6.23
C SER A 122 -11.89 18.47 -5.73
N ARG A 123 -11.11 17.89 -6.65
CA ARG A 123 -9.91 17.11 -6.32
C ARG A 123 -8.96 17.90 -5.43
N ARG A 124 -8.72 19.18 -5.78
CA ARG A 124 -7.84 20.10 -5.06
C ARG A 124 -8.38 20.46 -3.69
N GLU A 125 -9.63 20.89 -3.64
CA GLU A 125 -10.32 21.28 -2.41
C GLU A 125 -10.31 20.14 -1.37
N ARG A 126 -10.63 18.93 -1.82
CA ARG A 126 -10.63 17.72 -1.00
C ARG A 126 -9.25 17.40 -0.44
N ASN A 127 -8.19 17.59 -1.23
CA ASN A 127 -6.81 17.37 -0.80
C ASN A 127 -6.32 18.46 0.16
N GLN A 128 -6.65 19.73 -0.11
CA GLN A 128 -6.34 20.86 0.78
C GLN A 128 -7.03 20.72 2.14
N LEU A 129 -8.32 20.37 2.15
CA LEU A 129 -9.09 20.08 3.35
C LEU A 129 -8.49 18.90 4.14
N LYS A 130 -8.18 17.78 3.46
CA LYS A 130 -7.53 16.62 4.10
C LYS A 130 -6.18 16.97 4.72
N ARG A 131 -5.35 17.77 4.03
CA ARG A 131 -4.03 18.20 4.55
C ARG A 131 -4.18 19.06 5.80
N THR A 132 -5.00 20.11 5.72
CA THR A 132 -5.21 21.04 6.84
C THR A 132 -5.84 20.33 8.03
N MET A 133 -6.83 19.45 7.83
CA MET A 133 -7.42 18.65 8.91
C MET A 133 -6.37 17.73 9.56
N GLY A 134 -5.50 17.08 8.77
CA GLY A 134 -4.39 16.30 9.30
C GLY A 134 -3.40 17.13 10.14
N ASP A 135 -3.13 18.37 9.73
CA ASP A 135 -2.28 19.31 10.48
C ASP A 135 -2.98 19.85 11.75
N VAL A 136 -4.30 20.03 11.74
CA VAL A 136 -5.10 20.36 12.93
C VAL A 136 -5.08 19.22 13.95
N PHE A 137 -5.28 17.97 13.52
CA PHE A 137 -5.22 16.81 14.42
C PHE A 137 -3.82 16.63 15.05
N ARG A 138 -2.75 17.06 14.37
CA ARG A 138 -1.39 17.13 14.95
C ARG A 138 -1.22 18.30 15.92
N LEU A 139 -1.89 19.42 15.67
CA LEU A 139 -1.87 20.59 16.55
C LEU A 139 -2.58 20.33 17.90
N VAL A 140 -3.61 19.48 17.95
CA VAL A 140 -4.34 19.16 19.20
C VAL A 140 -3.42 18.65 20.34
N PRO A 141 -2.61 17.59 20.16
CA PRO A 141 -1.66 17.19 21.21
C PRO A 141 -0.54 18.23 21.42
N PHE A 142 -0.19 19.02 20.39
CA PHE A 142 0.80 20.10 20.53
C PHE A 142 0.30 21.26 21.40
N SER A 143 -0.98 21.63 21.33
CA SER A 143 -1.54 22.75 22.09
C SER A 143 -1.57 22.49 23.60
N ALA A 144 -1.65 21.23 24.02
CA ALA A 144 -1.52 20.85 25.43
C ALA A 144 -0.16 21.29 26.03
N PHE A 145 0.92 21.29 25.25
CA PHE A 145 2.24 21.75 25.70
C PHE A 145 2.33 23.27 25.88
N LEU A 146 1.42 24.05 25.29
CA LEU A 146 1.33 25.51 25.47
C LEU A 146 0.46 25.88 26.67
N ILE A 147 -0.55 25.05 27.00
CA ILE A 147 -1.49 25.29 28.11
C ILE A 147 -0.88 24.84 29.44
N ILE A 148 -0.12 23.76 29.46
CA ILE A 148 0.49 23.21 30.67
C ILE A 148 1.84 23.89 30.92
N PRO A 149 2.05 24.61 32.04
CA PRO A 149 3.33 25.24 32.34
C PRO A 149 4.45 24.19 32.46
N PHE A 150 5.65 24.55 32.02
CA PHE A 150 6.83 23.67 31.90
C PHE A 150 6.71 22.47 30.94
N ALA A 151 5.57 22.26 30.27
CA ALA A 151 5.44 21.16 29.31
C ALA A 151 6.37 21.33 28.09
N GLU A 152 6.76 22.56 27.73
CA GLU A 152 7.76 22.82 26.69
C GLU A 152 9.07 22.02 26.87
N LEU A 153 9.49 21.78 28.12
CA LEU A 153 10.69 20.98 28.44
C LEU A 153 10.58 19.51 27.95
N PHE A 154 9.36 19.01 27.76
CA PHE A 154 9.09 17.67 27.22
C PHE A 154 9.03 17.64 25.68
N LEU A 155 9.00 18.77 24.96
CA LEU A 155 8.97 18.78 23.49
C LEU A 155 10.12 18.00 22.84
N PRO A 156 11.39 18.06 23.31
CA PRO A 156 12.47 17.24 22.73
C PRO A 156 12.21 15.73 22.84
N VAL A 157 11.57 15.29 23.93
CA VAL A 157 11.18 13.89 24.15
C VAL A 157 9.96 13.54 23.28
N ALA A 158 8.96 14.42 23.22
CA ALA A 158 7.75 14.24 22.44
C ALA A 158 8.04 14.15 20.92
N LEU A 159 8.96 14.96 20.39
CA LEU A 159 9.37 14.89 18.97
C LEU A 159 10.11 13.58 18.65
N LYS A 160 10.87 13.03 19.60
CA LYS A 160 11.55 11.73 19.44
C LYS A 160 10.57 10.55 19.45
N LEU A 161 9.49 10.63 20.22
CA LEU A 161 8.43 9.62 20.27
C LEU A 161 7.43 9.76 19.10
N PHE A 162 7.12 11.00 18.70
CA PHE A 162 6.12 11.34 17.70
C PHE A 162 6.75 12.19 16.57
N PRO A 163 7.48 11.56 15.62
CA PRO A 163 8.22 12.28 14.56
C PRO A 163 7.34 13.03 13.53
N ASN A 164 6.01 12.93 13.65
CA ASN A 164 5.02 13.68 12.86
C ASN A 164 4.10 14.53 13.76
N LEU A 165 4.56 14.97 14.93
CA LEU A 165 3.81 15.81 15.86
C LEU A 165 3.60 17.24 15.35
N LEU A 166 4.55 17.76 14.56
CA LEU A 166 4.46 19.13 14.03
C LEU A 166 3.55 19.16 12.77
N PRO A 167 2.67 20.16 12.65
CA PRO A 167 2.02 20.53 11.40
C PRO A 167 3.03 20.71 10.25
N SER A 168 2.66 20.29 9.04
CA SER A 168 3.53 20.34 7.84
C SER A 168 3.99 21.77 7.50
N THR A 169 3.24 22.76 7.96
CA THR A 169 3.52 24.19 7.91
C THR A 169 4.86 24.55 8.57
N TYR A 170 5.17 23.96 9.74
CA TYR A 170 6.40 24.20 10.51
C TYR A 170 7.57 23.30 10.11
N GLU A 171 7.41 22.46 9.08
CA GLU A 171 8.49 21.60 8.60
C GLU A 171 9.48 22.40 7.74
N SER A 172 10.78 22.27 8.05
CA SER A 172 11.86 22.94 7.32
C SER A 172 12.17 22.23 5.99
N GLY A 173 12.79 22.93 5.04
CA GLY A 173 13.26 22.32 3.78
C GLY A 173 14.19 21.12 4.00
N LYS A 174 15.01 21.13 5.07
CA LYS A 174 15.91 20.03 5.44
C LYS A 174 15.15 18.80 5.95
N ASP A 175 14.15 18.98 6.81
CA ASP A 175 13.33 17.89 7.31
C ASP A 175 12.56 17.21 6.17
N LYS A 176 12.00 18.02 5.24
CA LYS A 176 11.34 17.52 4.03
C LYS A 176 12.31 16.71 3.15
N GLN A 177 13.55 17.17 2.98
CA GLN A 177 14.59 16.43 2.27
C GLN A 177 14.94 15.11 2.97
N ALA A 178 15.12 15.13 4.30
CA ALA A 178 15.40 13.93 5.09
C ALA A 178 14.26 12.89 4.99
N LYS A 179 12.99 13.33 5.03
CA LYS A 179 11.83 12.44 4.81
C LYS A 179 11.79 11.87 3.39
N ARG A 180 12.13 12.64 2.36
CA ARG A 180 12.23 12.15 0.96
C ARG A 180 13.35 11.12 0.81
N ASN A 181 14.54 11.39 1.34
CA ASN A 181 15.68 10.47 1.32
C ASN A 181 15.33 9.15 2.05
N LYS A 182 14.70 9.24 3.22
CA LYS A 182 14.21 8.08 3.97
C LYS A 182 13.14 7.29 3.21
N LEU A 183 12.26 7.94 2.45
CA LEU A 183 11.30 7.24 1.60
C LEU A 183 12.00 6.48 0.46
N ILE A 184 13.05 7.05 -0.14
CA ILE A 184 13.85 6.38 -1.17
C ILE A 184 14.60 5.17 -0.58
N GLU A 185 15.20 5.32 0.60
CA GLU A 185 15.86 4.22 1.33
C GLU A 185 14.86 3.09 1.65
N ILE A 186 13.68 3.43 2.18
CA ILE A 186 12.59 2.47 2.42
C ILE A 186 12.23 1.75 1.12
N ARG A 187 11.99 2.50 0.03
CA ARG A 187 11.60 1.92 -1.26
C ARG A 187 12.65 0.97 -1.81
N LYS A 188 13.93 1.35 -1.79
CA LYS A 188 15.05 0.49 -2.20
C LYS A 188 15.04 -0.81 -1.41
N LYS A 189 15.12 -0.74 -0.08
CA LYS A 189 15.13 -1.91 0.81
C LYS A 189 13.89 -2.81 0.66
N THR A 190 12.71 -2.22 0.49
CA THR A 190 11.48 -3.01 0.27
C THR A 190 11.41 -3.61 -1.13
N SER A 191 12.05 -2.99 -2.13
CA SER A 191 12.11 -3.53 -3.50
C SER A 191 13.04 -4.72 -3.55
N GLU A 192 14.25 -4.59 -3.02
CA GLU A 192 15.24 -5.68 -2.91
C GLU A 192 14.62 -6.91 -2.21
N PHE A 193 14.00 -6.72 -1.05
CA PHE A 193 13.28 -7.80 -0.34
C PHE A 193 12.09 -8.38 -1.13
N LEU A 194 11.34 -7.55 -1.86
CA LEU A 194 10.26 -8.07 -2.72
C LEU A 194 10.83 -8.89 -3.89
N HIS A 195 11.96 -8.49 -4.47
CA HIS A 195 12.63 -9.23 -5.55
C HIS A 195 13.11 -10.60 -5.06
N GLU A 196 13.80 -10.66 -3.92
CA GLU A 196 14.21 -11.92 -3.28
C GLU A 196 13.01 -12.85 -3.04
N THR A 197 11.92 -12.34 -2.44
CA THR A 197 10.76 -13.19 -2.12
C THR A 197 9.92 -13.58 -3.34
N LEU A 198 9.99 -12.84 -4.46
CA LEU A 198 9.26 -13.19 -5.68
C LEU A 198 9.79 -14.48 -6.33
N GLU A 199 11.09 -14.80 -6.17
CA GLU A 199 11.71 -16.03 -6.69
C GLU A 199 11.15 -17.32 -6.07
N GLU A 200 10.44 -17.23 -4.94
CA GLU A 200 9.78 -18.34 -4.26
C GLU A 200 8.24 -18.24 -4.26
N SER A 201 7.66 -17.20 -4.88
CA SER A 201 6.24 -16.85 -4.71
C SER A 201 5.32 -17.35 -5.83
N ASN A 202 4.30 -18.14 -5.46
CA ASN A 202 3.22 -18.53 -6.37
C ASN A 202 2.11 -17.46 -6.44
N LEU A 203 2.29 -16.41 -7.26
CA LEU A 203 1.29 -15.34 -7.37
C LEU A 203 0.01 -15.74 -8.11
N ILE A 204 0.04 -16.79 -8.93
CA ILE A 204 -1.10 -17.28 -9.71
C ILE A 204 -1.15 -18.81 -9.71
N THR A 205 -2.36 -19.37 -9.66
CA THR A 205 -2.59 -20.81 -9.83
C THR A 205 -3.02 -21.07 -11.28
N TYR A 206 -2.15 -21.66 -12.09
CA TYR A 206 -2.44 -21.95 -13.51
C TYR A 206 -3.76 -22.72 -13.73
N ASN A 207 -4.08 -23.67 -12.84
CA ASN A 207 -5.32 -24.45 -12.94
C ASN A 207 -6.61 -23.61 -12.83
N THR A 208 -6.59 -22.48 -12.10
CA THR A 208 -7.76 -21.60 -11.91
C THR A 208 -7.99 -20.61 -13.05
N ILE A 209 -7.17 -20.64 -14.12
CA ILE A 209 -7.38 -19.78 -15.30
C ILE A 209 -8.66 -20.19 -16.04
N GLU A 210 -9.54 -19.22 -16.28
CA GLU A 210 -10.95 -19.40 -16.69
C GLU A 210 -11.16 -20.16 -18.01
N ASN A 211 -10.25 -20.03 -18.99
CA ASN A 211 -10.46 -20.50 -20.36
C ASN A 211 -9.21 -21.25 -20.86
N ALA A 212 -9.42 -22.36 -21.58
CA ALA A 212 -8.39 -23.14 -22.26
C ALA A 212 -7.54 -22.28 -23.23
N GLU A 213 -8.15 -21.33 -23.93
CA GLU A 213 -7.41 -20.39 -24.80
C GLU A 213 -6.47 -19.49 -23.99
N LYS A 214 -6.94 -18.96 -22.85
CA LYS A 214 -6.10 -18.18 -21.92
C LYS A 214 -4.96 -19.04 -21.36
N LYS A 215 -5.24 -20.30 -21.00
CA LYS A 215 -4.21 -21.28 -20.58
C LYS A 215 -3.17 -21.53 -21.68
N GLN A 216 -3.57 -21.69 -22.94
CA GLN A 216 -2.63 -21.83 -24.06
C GLN A 216 -1.77 -20.58 -24.28
N LYS A 217 -2.37 -19.38 -24.24
CA LYS A 217 -1.63 -18.11 -24.33
C LYS A 217 -0.60 -18.00 -23.20
N PHE A 218 -1.00 -18.35 -21.97
CA PHE A 218 -0.12 -18.39 -20.80
C PHE A 218 1.05 -19.37 -20.98
N LEU A 219 0.79 -20.62 -21.38
CA LEU A 219 1.84 -21.61 -21.67
C LEU A 219 2.80 -21.13 -22.76
N ASN A 220 2.27 -20.57 -23.85
CA ASN A 220 3.08 -20.10 -24.98
C ASN A 220 3.97 -18.92 -24.58
N PHE A 221 3.43 -17.97 -23.80
CA PHE A 221 4.16 -16.83 -23.25
C PHE A 221 5.31 -17.27 -22.32
N PHE A 222 5.03 -18.10 -21.31
CA PHE A 222 6.07 -18.55 -20.39
C PHE A 222 7.12 -19.45 -21.07
N ARG A 223 6.71 -20.30 -22.02
CA ARG A 223 7.66 -21.05 -22.87
C ARG A 223 8.56 -20.13 -23.68
N LYS A 224 8.02 -19.04 -24.23
CA LYS A 224 8.79 -18.01 -24.97
C LYS A 224 9.75 -17.28 -24.03
N LEU A 225 9.28 -16.86 -22.85
CA LEU A 225 10.06 -16.16 -21.81
C LEU A 225 11.25 -16.99 -21.35
N TYR A 226 11.04 -18.24 -20.92
CA TYR A 226 12.13 -19.13 -20.50
C TYR A 226 13.00 -19.67 -21.67
N SER A 227 12.64 -19.36 -22.92
CA SER A 227 13.50 -19.61 -24.08
C SER A 227 14.48 -18.47 -24.40
N ALA A 228 14.38 -17.33 -23.71
CA ALA A 228 15.32 -16.22 -23.79
C ALA A 228 16.63 -16.60 -23.08
N LYS A 229 17.76 -16.24 -23.70
CA LYS A 229 19.11 -16.48 -23.18
C LYS A 229 20.07 -15.40 -23.68
N GLU A 230 21.26 -15.34 -23.10
CA GLU A 230 22.36 -14.54 -23.64
C GLU A 230 22.58 -14.87 -25.13
N GLY A 231 22.61 -13.84 -25.98
CA GLY A 231 22.66 -13.98 -27.44
C GLY A 231 21.32 -14.30 -28.14
N LYS A 232 20.24 -14.56 -27.41
CA LYS A 232 18.90 -14.81 -27.95
C LYS A 232 17.84 -13.99 -27.21
N ILE A 233 17.76 -12.70 -27.58
CA ILE A 233 16.79 -11.74 -27.02
C ILE A 233 15.38 -12.05 -27.56
N MET A 234 14.39 -12.16 -26.67
CA MET A 234 12.99 -12.39 -27.04
C MET A 234 12.18 -11.09 -26.95
N SER A 235 11.53 -10.71 -28.05
CA SER A 235 10.67 -9.53 -28.10
C SER A 235 9.20 -9.89 -27.83
N PHE A 236 8.52 -9.07 -27.03
CA PHE A 236 7.14 -9.26 -26.60
C PHE A 236 6.30 -8.04 -26.96
N GLN A 237 5.11 -8.27 -27.51
CA GLN A 237 4.21 -7.16 -27.88
C GLN A 237 3.42 -6.67 -26.65
N HIS A 238 3.08 -5.38 -26.60
CA HIS A 238 2.35 -4.80 -25.47
C HIS A 238 1.00 -5.46 -25.17
N ASP A 239 0.28 -5.90 -26.20
CA ASP A 239 -0.96 -6.66 -26.10
C ASP A 239 -0.74 -8.11 -25.64
N GLU A 240 0.31 -8.78 -26.12
CA GLU A 240 0.76 -10.09 -25.63
C GLU A 240 1.03 -10.06 -24.12
N ILE A 241 1.79 -9.05 -23.64
CA ILE A 241 2.08 -8.88 -22.21
C ILE A 241 0.81 -8.50 -21.43
N SER A 242 0.00 -7.58 -21.95
CA SER A 242 -1.26 -7.13 -21.32
C SER A 242 -2.23 -8.29 -21.09
N ALA A 243 -2.39 -9.18 -22.09
CA ALA A 243 -3.27 -10.34 -22.00
C ALA A 243 -2.87 -11.32 -20.88
N ILE A 244 -1.56 -11.50 -20.63
CA ILE A 244 -1.06 -12.32 -19.52
C ILE A 244 -1.16 -11.56 -18.19
N ALA A 245 -0.77 -10.28 -18.17
CA ALA A 245 -0.82 -9.42 -16.99
C ALA A 245 -2.24 -9.34 -16.39
N GLN A 246 -3.28 -9.27 -17.22
CA GLN A 246 -4.68 -9.29 -16.79
C GLN A 246 -5.11 -10.59 -16.06
N MET A 247 -4.37 -11.69 -16.19
CA MET A 247 -4.65 -12.94 -15.45
C MET A 247 -4.26 -12.83 -13.97
N PHE A 248 -3.28 -11.97 -13.63
CA PHE A 248 -2.81 -11.72 -12.27
C PHE A 248 -3.74 -10.74 -11.53
N LYS A 249 -5.00 -11.14 -11.32
CA LYS A 249 -6.04 -10.34 -10.67
C LYS A 249 -5.58 -9.84 -9.29
N ASN A 250 -5.87 -8.56 -8.99
CA ASN A 250 -5.48 -7.90 -7.74
C ASN A 250 -5.76 -8.73 -6.48
N ASP A 251 -6.96 -9.31 -6.37
CA ASP A 251 -7.36 -10.06 -5.17
C ASP A 251 -6.58 -11.37 -5.04
N THR A 252 -6.52 -12.17 -6.11
CA THR A 252 -5.72 -13.40 -6.17
C THR A 252 -4.26 -13.16 -5.80
N VAL A 253 -3.64 -12.11 -6.36
CA VAL A 253 -2.25 -11.77 -6.03
C VAL A 253 -2.11 -11.35 -4.56
N LEU A 254 -3.02 -10.51 -4.03
CA LEU A 254 -2.95 -10.08 -2.63
C LEU A 254 -3.17 -11.21 -1.63
N ASP A 255 -4.04 -12.16 -1.95
CA ASP A 255 -4.33 -13.29 -1.08
C ASP A 255 -3.16 -14.29 -1.07
N ASN A 256 -2.49 -14.49 -2.22
CA ASN A 256 -1.27 -15.28 -2.37
C ASN A 256 0.01 -14.63 -1.77
N LEU A 257 0.04 -13.31 -1.56
CA LEU A 257 1.19 -12.64 -0.94
C LEU A 257 1.25 -12.91 0.58
N SER A 258 2.45 -13.26 1.04
CA SER A 258 2.75 -13.47 2.46
C SER A 258 2.71 -12.16 3.26
N ARG A 259 2.51 -12.26 4.59
CA ARG A 259 2.47 -11.09 5.48
C ARG A 259 3.74 -10.20 5.41
N PRO A 260 4.98 -10.73 5.33
CA PRO A 260 6.17 -9.90 5.10
C PRO A 260 6.11 -9.10 3.80
N GLN A 261 5.66 -9.71 2.70
CA GLN A 261 5.54 -9.05 1.39
C GLN A 261 4.46 -7.97 1.40
N LEU A 262 3.28 -8.26 1.97
CA LEU A 262 2.22 -7.26 2.18
C LEU A 262 2.72 -6.06 3.00
N ALA A 263 3.53 -6.30 4.04
CA ALA A 263 4.13 -5.24 4.84
C ALA A 263 5.23 -4.46 4.09
N ALA A 264 6.02 -5.10 3.23
CA ALA A 264 7.01 -4.45 2.38
C ALA A 264 6.35 -3.59 1.30
N MET A 265 5.36 -4.13 0.57
CA MET A 265 4.58 -3.41 -0.43
C MET A 265 3.80 -2.23 0.17
N SER A 266 3.24 -2.40 1.37
CA SER A 266 2.62 -1.29 2.12
C SER A 266 3.60 -0.14 2.34
N LYS A 267 4.82 -0.43 2.83
CA LYS A 267 5.88 0.57 3.06
C LYS A 267 6.34 1.24 1.74
N PHE A 268 6.47 0.47 0.66
CA PHE A 268 6.81 0.98 -0.67
C PHE A 268 5.78 2.01 -1.18
N MET A 269 4.49 1.70 -0.99
CA MET A 269 3.34 2.58 -1.26
C MET A 269 3.15 3.71 -0.21
N SER A 270 4.17 3.98 0.63
CA SER A 270 4.17 4.96 1.73
C SER A 270 3.05 4.80 2.78
N LEU A 271 2.47 3.60 2.90
CA LEU A 271 1.54 3.23 3.97
C LEU A 271 2.30 2.77 5.21
N ARG A 272 1.71 2.99 6.39
CA ARG A 272 2.18 2.39 7.66
C ARG A 272 1.51 1.02 7.82
N PRO A 273 2.21 -0.11 7.64
CA PRO A 273 1.61 -1.42 7.88
C PRO A 273 1.34 -1.63 9.38
N PHE A 274 0.18 -2.18 9.72
CA PHE A 274 -0.15 -2.63 11.07
C PHE A 274 -1.13 -3.81 11.04
N GLY A 275 -1.08 -4.67 12.07
CA GLY A 275 -1.99 -5.80 12.27
C GLY A 275 -1.64 -7.09 11.50
N ASN A 276 -2.67 -7.87 11.21
CA ASN A 276 -2.60 -9.13 10.48
C ASN A 276 -2.58 -8.92 8.96
N ASP A 277 -2.33 -10.01 8.23
CA ASP A 277 -2.34 -10.09 6.78
C ASP A 277 -3.63 -9.55 6.15
N ASN A 278 -4.81 -9.96 6.65
CA ASN A 278 -6.10 -9.50 6.15
C ASN A 278 -6.29 -7.98 6.26
N MET A 279 -5.86 -7.37 7.37
CA MET A 279 -5.91 -5.92 7.53
C MET A 279 -4.89 -5.19 6.64
N LEU A 280 -3.71 -5.77 6.38
CA LEU A 280 -2.76 -5.25 5.39
C LEU A 280 -3.35 -5.30 3.97
N ARG A 281 -3.94 -6.44 3.57
CA ARG A 281 -4.63 -6.58 2.28
C ARG A 281 -5.76 -5.54 2.16
N TYR A 282 -6.54 -5.32 3.22
CA TYR A 282 -7.56 -4.28 3.24
C TYR A 282 -6.98 -2.86 3.08
N GLN A 283 -5.89 -2.52 3.78
CA GLN A 283 -5.20 -1.23 3.64
C GLN A 283 -4.74 -1.00 2.20
N ILE A 284 -4.13 -2.01 1.58
CA ILE A 284 -3.68 -1.96 0.18
C ILE A 284 -4.88 -1.83 -0.77
N ARG A 285 -5.92 -2.68 -0.63
CA ARG A 285 -7.17 -2.61 -1.42
C ARG A 285 -7.81 -1.23 -1.32
N SER A 286 -7.88 -0.65 -0.12
CA SER A 286 -8.43 0.69 0.11
C SER A 286 -7.59 1.76 -0.62
N LYS A 287 -6.27 1.74 -0.46
CA LYS A 287 -5.38 2.69 -1.14
C LYS A 287 -5.44 2.57 -2.67
N LEU A 288 -5.58 1.36 -3.20
CA LEU A 288 -5.75 1.12 -4.64
C LEU A 288 -7.11 1.60 -5.16
N LYS A 289 -8.18 1.54 -4.35
CA LYS A 289 -9.48 2.15 -4.65
C LYS A 289 -9.40 3.69 -4.65
N ASP A 290 -8.70 4.28 -3.68
CA ASP A 290 -8.44 5.74 -3.66
C ASP A 290 -7.70 6.17 -4.93
N ILE A 291 -6.65 5.43 -5.32
CA ILE A 291 -5.88 5.68 -6.55
C ILE A 291 -6.75 5.49 -7.78
N MET A 292 -7.63 4.48 -7.84
CA MET A 292 -8.54 4.28 -8.97
C MET A 292 -9.55 5.43 -9.14
N ASN A 293 -10.03 6.01 -8.04
CA ASN A 293 -10.90 7.17 -8.10
C ASN A 293 -10.12 8.43 -8.54
N ASP A 294 -8.91 8.63 -7.99
CA ASP A 294 -7.98 9.69 -8.41
C ASP A 294 -7.57 9.54 -9.89
N ASP A 295 -7.35 8.32 -10.39
CA ASP A 295 -7.05 8.02 -11.80
C ASP A 295 -8.18 8.53 -12.72
N LYS A 296 -9.45 8.25 -12.40
CA LYS A 296 -10.61 8.71 -13.18
C LYS A 296 -10.71 10.24 -13.22
N THR A 297 -10.52 10.87 -12.06
CA THR A 297 -10.61 12.34 -11.94
C THR A 297 -9.49 13.01 -12.74
N ILE A 298 -8.25 12.51 -12.68
CA ILE A 298 -7.12 13.07 -13.44
C ILE A 298 -7.26 12.83 -14.96
N ASP A 299 -7.80 11.68 -15.40
CA ASP A 299 -8.02 11.41 -16.84
C ASP A 299 -9.15 12.30 -17.41
N TYR A 300 -10.12 12.71 -16.58
CA TYR A 300 -11.18 13.66 -16.93
C TYR A 300 -10.71 15.13 -16.92
N GLU A 301 -9.95 15.55 -15.90
CA GLU A 301 -9.37 16.90 -15.79
C GLU A 301 -8.18 17.11 -16.75
N GLY A 302 -7.53 16.02 -17.18
CA GLY A 302 -6.31 16.03 -17.96
C GLY A 302 -5.05 16.20 -17.10
N VAL A 303 -4.02 15.39 -17.36
CA VAL A 303 -2.75 15.39 -16.59
C VAL A 303 -2.06 16.76 -16.59
N GLU A 304 -2.15 17.51 -17.69
CA GLU A 304 -1.52 18.84 -17.84
C GLU A 304 -2.10 19.90 -16.88
N SER A 305 -3.31 19.68 -16.36
CA SER A 305 -3.95 20.61 -15.42
C SER A 305 -3.29 20.58 -14.03
N LEU A 306 -2.53 19.53 -13.69
CA LEU A 306 -1.93 19.35 -12.37
C LEU A 306 -0.71 20.26 -12.14
N SER A 307 -0.61 20.80 -10.93
CA SER A 307 0.59 21.49 -10.45
C SER A 307 1.75 20.51 -10.19
N GLN A 308 2.98 21.02 -10.08
CA GLN A 308 4.17 20.19 -9.88
C GLN A 308 4.12 19.35 -8.59
N GLU A 309 3.56 19.90 -7.51
CA GLU A 309 3.38 19.17 -6.25
C GLU A 309 2.32 18.06 -6.38
N GLU A 310 1.23 18.32 -7.11
CA GLU A 310 0.18 17.34 -7.38
C GLU A 310 0.67 16.19 -8.27
N LEU A 311 1.44 16.48 -9.31
CA LEU A 311 2.11 15.48 -10.15
C LEU A 311 3.06 14.61 -9.31
N TYR A 312 3.95 15.24 -8.53
CA TYR A 312 4.88 14.54 -7.64
C TYR A 312 4.13 13.60 -6.67
N GLN A 313 3.08 14.09 -6.00
CA GLN A 313 2.31 13.31 -5.04
C GLN A 313 1.46 12.22 -5.70
N ALA A 314 0.95 12.45 -6.92
CA ALA A 314 0.25 11.46 -7.72
C ALA A 314 1.19 10.30 -8.11
N CYS A 315 2.40 10.61 -8.58
CA CYS A 315 3.44 9.64 -8.92
C CYS A 315 3.92 8.85 -7.68
N VAL A 316 4.21 9.54 -6.57
CA VAL A 316 4.59 8.90 -5.30
C VAL A 316 3.50 7.95 -4.82
N SER A 317 2.22 8.35 -4.87
CA SER A 317 1.10 7.51 -4.41
C SER A 317 0.92 6.22 -5.22
N ARG A 318 1.36 6.21 -6.48
CA ARG A 318 1.26 5.08 -7.41
C ARG A 318 2.48 4.15 -7.38
N GLY A 319 3.48 4.45 -6.55
CA GLY A 319 4.74 3.70 -6.47
C GLY A 319 5.82 4.18 -7.45
N MET A 320 5.53 5.18 -8.29
CA MET A 320 6.45 5.64 -9.34
C MET A 320 7.61 6.47 -8.76
N LYS A 321 8.73 6.53 -9.51
CA LYS A 321 9.90 7.35 -9.21
C LYS A 321 9.62 8.80 -9.57
N ALA A 322 9.61 9.67 -8.57
CA ALA A 322 9.28 11.08 -8.72
C ALA A 322 10.35 12.05 -8.21
N TYR A 323 11.32 11.56 -7.42
CA TYR A 323 12.38 12.40 -6.87
C TYR A 323 13.51 12.62 -7.88
N GLY A 324 13.88 13.88 -8.12
CA GLY A 324 14.88 14.26 -9.13
C GLY A 324 14.38 14.16 -10.57
N VAL A 325 13.08 13.99 -10.79
CA VAL A 325 12.45 13.86 -12.12
C VAL A 325 11.89 15.22 -12.57
N SER A 326 11.99 15.51 -13.87
CA SER A 326 11.47 16.76 -14.48
C SER A 326 9.93 16.82 -14.45
N LYS A 327 9.33 17.98 -14.73
CA LYS A 327 7.85 18.08 -14.78
C LYS A 327 7.30 17.25 -15.93
N GLU A 328 7.96 17.34 -17.07
CA GLU A 328 7.61 16.69 -18.34
C GLU A 328 7.64 15.16 -18.18
N ASP A 329 8.71 14.63 -17.60
CA ASP A 329 8.82 13.18 -17.40
C ASP A 329 7.84 12.68 -16.31
N LEU A 330 7.46 13.50 -15.31
CA LEU A 330 6.37 13.17 -14.36
C LEU A 330 5.01 13.10 -15.06
N VAL A 331 4.72 14.04 -15.97
CA VAL A 331 3.51 14.06 -16.79
C VAL A 331 3.42 12.78 -17.64
N ASP A 332 4.50 12.42 -18.34
CA ASP A 332 4.51 11.21 -19.18
C ASP A 332 4.40 9.92 -18.36
N ASN A 333 5.08 9.82 -17.21
CA ASN A 333 4.89 8.70 -16.27
C ASN A 333 3.42 8.57 -15.82
N LEU A 334 2.75 9.68 -15.52
CA LEU A 334 1.35 9.65 -15.09
C LEU A 334 0.40 9.32 -16.23
N LYS A 335 0.65 9.82 -17.45
CA LYS A 335 -0.09 9.41 -18.67
C LYS A 335 0.03 7.90 -18.93
N ILE A 336 1.22 7.33 -18.78
CA ILE A 336 1.46 5.89 -18.94
C ILE A 336 0.70 5.09 -17.89
N TRP A 337 0.75 5.50 -16.61
CA TRP A 337 -0.05 4.86 -15.56
C TRP A 337 -1.53 4.84 -15.91
N LEU A 338 -2.10 5.98 -16.34
CA LEU A 338 -3.50 6.08 -16.75
C LEU A 338 -3.81 5.22 -17.99
N GLN A 339 -2.92 5.19 -18.98
CA GLN A 339 -3.04 4.30 -20.15
C GLN A 339 -3.11 2.83 -19.74
N LEU A 340 -2.18 2.37 -18.90
CA LEU A 340 -2.09 0.98 -18.50
C LEU A 340 -3.28 0.57 -17.59
N ARG A 341 -3.72 1.46 -16.70
CA ARG A 341 -4.83 1.21 -15.76
C ARG A 341 -6.21 1.36 -16.38
N LEU A 342 -6.49 2.50 -17.03
CA LEU A 342 -7.82 2.85 -17.49
C LEU A 342 -8.13 2.25 -18.86
N ARG A 343 -7.14 2.14 -19.75
CA ARG A 343 -7.34 1.66 -21.12
C ARG A 343 -6.93 0.20 -21.28
N GLN A 344 -5.72 -0.19 -20.86
CA GLN A 344 -5.24 -1.59 -20.93
C GLN A 344 -5.67 -2.50 -19.78
N LYS A 345 -6.32 -1.95 -18.74
CA LYS A 345 -6.87 -2.68 -17.57
C LYS A 345 -5.85 -3.56 -16.82
N ILE A 346 -4.57 -3.19 -16.82
CA ILE A 346 -3.53 -3.95 -16.11
C ILE A 346 -3.79 -3.91 -14.59
N PRO A 347 -3.70 -5.06 -13.89
CA PRO A 347 -3.90 -5.12 -12.43
C PRO A 347 -2.93 -4.19 -11.66
N SER A 348 -3.49 -3.37 -10.78
CA SER A 348 -2.73 -2.33 -10.08
C SER A 348 -1.73 -2.88 -9.08
N VAL A 349 -1.96 -4.06 -8.51
CA VAL A 349 -0.98 -4.74 -7.62
C VAL A 349 0.24 -5.14 -8.43
N LEU A 350 0.05 -5.71 -9.62
CA LEU A 350 1.13 -6.06 -10.54
C LEU A 350 1.92 -4.83 -11.00
N MET A 351 1.24 -3.71 -11.28
CA MET A 351 1.92 -2.44 -11.61
C MET A 351 2.73 -1.84 -10.45
N VAL A 352 2.27 -1.98 -9.21
CA VAL A 352 3.07 -1.58 -8.05
C VAL A 352 4.30 -2.49 -7.93
N LEU A 353 4.14 -3.81 -8.09
CA LEU A 353 5.26 -4.76 -8.08
C LEU A 353 6.26 -4.49 -9.21
N SER A 354 5.83 -4.20 -10.44
CA SER A 354 6.75 -3.85 -11.54
C SER A 354 7.53 -2.57 -11.26
N SER A 355 6.87 -1.55 -10.67
CA SER A 355 7.54 -0.30 -10.31
C SER A 355 8.68 -0.48 -9.28
N THR A 356 8.69 -1.55 -8.48
CA THR A 356 9.79 -1.84 -7.52
C THR A 356 11.13 -2.06 -8.22
N PHE A 357 11.14 -2.61 -9.44
CA PHE A 357 12.35 -2.80 -10.24
C PHE A 357 13.01 -1.48 -10.68
N THR A 358 12.33 -0.33 -10.51
CA THR A 358 12.94 1.01 -10.72
C THR A 358 13.70 1.56 -9.49
N PHE A 359 13.61 0.88 -8.34
CA PHE A 359 14.23 1.27 -7.06
C PHE A 359 15.20 0.24 -6.47
N GLY A 360 15.18 -1.01 -6.93
CA GLY A 360 16.10 -2.07 -6.49
C GLY A 360 17.51 -1.96 -7.07
N GLY A 361 18.27 -3.06 -6.99
CA GLY A 361 19.52 -3.22 -7.75
C GLY A 361 19.29 -3.29 -9.27
N LEU A 362 20.36 -3.50 -10.05
CA LEU A 362 20.18 -3.80 -11.48
C LEU A 362 19.26 -5.03 -11.63
N PRO A 363 18.20 -4.96 -12.45
CA PRO A 363 17.35 -6.11 -12.71
C PRO A 363 18.19 -7.29 -13.21
N LYS A 364 17.83 -8.50 -12.76
CA LYS A 364 18.40 -9.74 -13.29
C LYS A 364 18.04 -9.84 -14.77
N GLU A 365 19.05 -9.82 -15.64
CA GLU A 365 18.88 -9.89 -17.09
C GLU A 365 17.99 -11.08 -17.49
N ASN A 366 16.82 -10.77 -18.04
CA ASN A 366 15.86 -11.76 -18.54
C ASN A 366 15.90 -11.90 -20.07
N TYR A 367 16.83 -11.19 -20.73
CA TYR A 367 17.02 -11.14 -22.18
C TYR A 367 15.70 -10.96 -22.96
N SER A 368 14.76 -10.22 -22.37
CA SER A 368 13.41 -10.05 -22.88
C SER A 368 13.09 -8.56 -23.02
N LYS A 369 12.45 -8.17 -24.13
CA LYS A 369 12.12 -6.77 -24.39
C LYS A 369 10.69 -6.58 -24.87
N ALA A 370 9.97 -5.68 -24.22
CA ALA A 370 8.69 -5.14 -24.67
C ALA A 370 8.88 -4.16 -25.83
N PHE A 371 7.94 -4.19 -26.77
CA PHE A 371 7.82 -3.20 -27.83
C PHE A 371 6.37 -3.05 -28.32
N SER A 372 6.07 -1.91 -28.94
CA SER A 372 4.85 -1.70 -29.72
C SER A 372 5.14 -1.72 -31.23
N PRO A 373 4.55 -2.65 -32.02
CA PRO A 373 4.69 -2.67 -33.48
C PRO A 373 4.21 -1.39 -34.18
N LEU A 374 3.40 -0.57 -33.51
CA LEU A 374 2.96 0.74 -34.01
C LEU A 374 3.96 1.85 -33.68
N ALA A 375 4.68 1.75 -32.54
CA ALA A 375 5.72 2.71 -32.18
C ALA A 375 7.00 2.51 -33.01
N GLU A 376 7.41 1.25 -33.27
CA GLU A 376 8.55 0.93 -34.13
C GLU A 376 8.38 1.38 -35.60
N LYS A 377 7.14 1.68 -36.02
CA LYS A 377 6.84 2.22 -37.36
C LYS A 377 6.91 3.75 -37.43
N LYS A 378 7.08 4.46 -36.30
CA LYS A 378 7.29 5.91 -36.27
C LYS A 378 8.77 6.17 -36.57
N GLU A 379 9.05 7.21 -37.37
CA GLU A 379 10.44 7.61 -37.67
C GLU A 379 11.23 8.01 -36.42
N ILE A 380 10.55 8.59 -35.43
CA ILE A 380 11.11 8.98 -34.14
C ILE A 380 10.15 8.48 -33.06
N LYS A 381 10.63 7.64 -32.14
CA LYS A 381 9.89 7.27 -30.93
C LYS A 381 9.75 8.50 -30.03
N SER A 382 8.56 8.71 -29.47
CA SER A 382 8.40 9.73 -28.44
C SER A 382 8.94 9.20 -27.11
N LYS A 383 9.39 10.09 -26.21
CA LYS A 383 9.76 9.71 -24.83
C LYS A 383 8.67 8.88 -24.15
N TYR A 384 7.41 9.19 -24.43
CA TYR A 384 6.26 8.45 -23.94
C TYR A 384 6.23 6.99 -24.45
N ASP A 385 6.57 6.74 -25.72
CA ASP A 385 6.67 5.38 -26.27
C ASP A 385 7.81 4.61 -25.58
N ASP A 386 9.00 5.21 -25.43
CA ASP A 386 10.15 4.59 -24.77
C ASP A 386 9.89 4.28 -23.29
N LEU A 387 9.25 5.21 -22.57
CA LEU A 387 8.82 5.00 -21.18
C LEU A 387 7.73 3.93 -21.10
N LEU A 388 6.83 3.82 -22.09
CA LEU A 388 5.79 2.78 -22.13
C LEU A 388 6.42 1.39 -22.30
N ASP A 389 7.39 1.24 -23.20
CA ASP A 389 8.21 0.02 -23.35
C ASP A 389 8.83 -0.35 -21.97
N LEU A 390 9.43 0.62 -21.26
CA LEU A 390 10.04 0.40 -19.93
C LEU A 390 9.04 -0.05 -18.83
N TYR A 391 7.79 0.42 -18.85
CA TYR A 391 6.77 -0.08 -17.93
C TYR A 391 6.37 -1.53 -18.22
N TYR A 392 6.34 -1.92 -19.50
CA TYR A 392 6.10 -3.32 -19.88
C TYR A 392 7.33 -4.20 -19.60
N ASP A 393 8.56 -3.71 -19.80
CA ASP A 393 9.80 -4.39 -19.39
C ASP A 393 9.79 -4.64 -17.87
N GLY A 394 9.34 -3.68 -17.05
CA GLY A 394 9.14 -3.89 -15.62
C GLY A 394 8.09 -4.96 -15.28
N ILE A 395 7.04 -5.13 -16.10
CA ILE A 395 6.05 -6.21 -15.93
C ILE A 395 6.65 -7.55 -16.33
N LEU A 396 7.38 -7.62 -17.46
CA LEU A 396 8.17 -8.79 -17.85
C LEU A 396 9.13 -9.22 -16.75
N GLN A 397 9.77 -8.25 -16.07
CA GLN A 397 10.66 -8.54 -14.95
C GLN A 397 9.94 -9.27 -13.82
N VAL A 398 8.76 -8.79 -13.36
CA VAL A 398 7.95 -9.49 -12.36
C VAL A 398 7.61 -10.91 -12.82
N LEU A 399 7.17 -11.07 -14.07
CA LEU A 399 6.78 -12.38 -14.62
C LEU A 399 7.99 -13.34 -14.74
N SER A 400 9.19 -12.81 -15.00
CA SER A 400 10.44 -13.59 -15.06
C SER A 400 11.04 -13.93 -13.70
N SER A 401 10.75 -13.13 -12.66
CA SER A 401 11.17 -13.39 -11.28
C SER A 401 10.33 -14.48 -10.61
N ILE A 402 9.10 -14.71 -11.05
CA ILE A 402 8.22 -15.73 -10.46
C ILE A 402 8.69 -17.13 -10.91
N PRO A 403 8.81 -18.12 -9.99
CA PRO A 403 9.17 -19.49 -10.33
C PRO A 403 8.09 -20.12 -11.24
N ASP A 404 8.51 -21.03 -12.13
CA ASP A 404 7.68 -21.47 -13.27
C ASP A 404 6.24 -21.86 -12.84
N PRO A 405 5.23 -21.03 -13.20
CA PRO A 405 3.86 -21.20 -12.72
C PRO A 405 3.16 -22.42 -13.33
N VAL A 406 3.75 -23.04 -14.35
CA VAL A 406 3.28 -24.29 -14.96
C VAL A 406 3.82 -25.49 -14.18
N TYR A 407 5.13 -25.49 -13.88
CA TYR A 407 5.76 -26.60 -13.13
C TYR A 407 5.31 -26.68 -11.68
N ASN A 408 5.15 -25.54 -10.99
CA ASN A 408 4.72 -25.55 -9.59
C ASN A 408 3.33 -26.18 -9.43
N VAL A 409 2.43 -25.91 -10.37
CA VAL A 409 1.07 -26.51 -10.37
C VAL A 409 1.12 -28.00 -10.70
N ALA A 410 1.87 -28.42 -11.73
CA ALA A 410 2.04 -29.85 -12.03
C ALA A 410 2.66 -30.63 -10.85
N LYS A 411 3.58 -30.02 -10.09
CA LYS A 411 4.16 -30.63 -8.88
C LYS A 411 3.15 -30.72 -7.73
N LEU A 412 2.32 -29.70 -7.54
CA LEU A 412 1.26 -29.69 -6.53
C LEU A 412 0.20 -30.76 -6.83
N ASP A 413 -0.32 -30.81 -8.06
CA ASP A 413 -1.31 -31.80 -8.50
C ASP A 413 -0.80 -33.25 -8.32
N VAL A 414 0.49 -33.49 -8.60
CA VAL A 414 1.16 -34.80 -8.38
C VAL A 414 1.39 -35.10 -6.89
N SER A 415 1.48 -34.10 -6.01
CA SER A 415 1.55 -34.32 -4.56
C SER A 415 0.17 -34.57 -3.94
N GLU A 416 -0.86 -33.84 -4.34
CA GLU A 416 -2.24 -34.00 -3.86
C GLU A 416 -2.83 -35.35 -4.27
N SER A 417 -2.60 -35.77 -5.52
CA SER A 417 -3.00 -37.11 -5.99
C SER A 417 -2.29 -38.25 -5.24
N LYS A 418 -1.06 -38.04 -4.76
CA LYS A 418 -0.34 -39.02 -3.92
C LYS A 418 -0.84 -39.06 -2.49
N SER A 419 -1.19 -37.91 -1.88
CA SER A 419 -1.77 -37.91 -0.53
C SER A 419 -3.17 -38.54 -0.52
N SER A 420 -4.03 -38.21 -1.49
CA SER A 420 -5.37 -38.81 -1.58
C SER A 420 -5.33 -40.32 -1.87
N ALA A 421 -4.33 -40.79 -2.63
CA ALA A 421 -4.09 -42.22 -2.83
C ALA A 421 -3.64 -42.91 -1.54
N ALA A 422 -2.74 -42.29 -0.77
CA ALA A 422 -2.29 -42.83 0.51
C ALA A 422 -3.42 -42.86 1.56
N GLU A 423 -4.29 -41.85 1.59
CA GLU A 423 -5.48 -41.82 2.46
C GLU A 423 -6.48 -42.93 2.08
N THR A 424 -6.77 -43.12 0.80
CA THR A 424 -7.68 -44.22 0.36
C THR A 424 -7.07 -45.60 0.54
N GLU A 425 -5.75 -45.78 0.45
CA GLU A 425 -5.08 -47.03 0.83
C GLU A 425 -5.13 -47.27 2.35
N ALA A 426 -4.94 -46.23 3.17
CA ALA A 426 -5.04 -46.32 4.62
C ALA A 426 -6.46 -46.68 5.09
N GLU A 427 -7.49 -46.09 4.48
CA GLU A 427 -8.91 -46.45 4.74
C GLU A 427 -9.21 -47.90 4.34
N ARG A 428 -8.73 -48.36 3.18
CA ARG A 428 -8.88 -49.76 2.75
C ARG A 428 -8.20 -50.73 3.71
N GLN A 429 -6.98 -50.43 4.15
CA GLN A 429 -6.26 -51.26 5.14
C GLN A 429 -6.95 -51.24 6.52
N ALA A 430 -7.58 -50.12 6.92
CA ALA A 430 -8.36 -50.04 8.14
C ALA A 430 -9.66 -50.86 8.06
N ALA A 431 -10.35 -50.83 6.92
CA ALA A 431 -11.53 -51.65 6.67
C ALA A 431 -11.20 -53.15 6.64
N GLU A 432 -10.09 -53.54 6.00
CA GLU A 432 -9.66 -54.94 5.93
C GLU A 432 -9.22 -55.50 7.30
N LYS A 433 -8.62 -54.67 8.16
CA LYS A 433 -8.31 -55.04 9.55
C LYS A 433 -9.59 -55.28 10.37
N LYS A 434 -10.60 -54.41 10.26
CA LYS A 434 -11.90 -54.59 10.94
C LYS A 434 -12.61 -55.87 10.47
N ALA A 435 -12.63 -56.14 9.17
CA ALA A 435 -13.19 -57.37 8.63
C ALA A 435 -12.48 -58.65 9.15
N LYS A 436 -11.17 -58.58 9.37
CA LYS A 436 -10.38 -59.69 9.94
C LYS A 436 -10.59 -59.87 11.45
N GLU A 437 -10.88 -58.82 12.20
CA GLU A 437 -11.30 -58.92 13.62
C GLU A 437 -12.71 -59.52 13.75
N GLU A 438 -13.67 -59.08 12.93
CA GLU A 438 -15.04 -59.61 12.94
C GLU A 438 -15.12 -61.09 12.50
N ALA A 439 -14.24 -61.54 11.61
CA ALA A 439 -14.10 -62.95 11.26
C ALA A 439 -13.57 -63.79 12.43
N LYS A 440 -12.62 -63.24 13.21
CA LYS A 440 -12.00 -63.94 14.35
C LYS A 440 -12.90 -64.06 15.58
N ALA A 441 -13.95 -63.24 15.66
CA ALA A 441 -14.91 -63.23 16.76
C ALA A 441 -16.04 -64.29 16.65
N LYS A 442 -16.11 -65.05 15.55
CA LYS A 442 -17.20 -66.04 15.30
C LYS A 442 -16.83 -67.50 15.58
N GLU A 443 -15.60 -67.78 16.00
CA GLU A 443 -15.10 -69.15 16.15
C GLU A 443 -14.67 -69.46 17.60
N THR A 444 -15.51 -69.13 18.60
CA THR A 444 -15.40 -69.74 19.95
C THR A 444 -16.71 -69.70 20.76
N THR A 445 -17.43 -70.82 20.77
CA THR A 445 -18.36 -71.28 21.83
C THR A 445 -18.12 -72.81 21.91
N ILE A 446 -18.21 -73.56 23.02
CA ILE A 446 -19.15 -73.53 24.17
C ILE A 446 -18.42 -73.97 25.50
N PRO A 447 -19.03 -74.40 26.65
CA PRO A 447 -18.69 -73.82 27.97
C PRO A 447 -18.20 -74.81 29.07
N LYS A 448 -17.84 -74.33 30.28
CA LYS A 448 -18.20 -75.01 31.57
C LYS A 448 -18.04 -74.14 32.85
N GLU A 449 -18.90 -74.46 33.81
CA GLU A 449 -19.22 -74.06 35.20
C GLU A 449 -18.18 -73.51 36.23
N GLU A 450 -18.75 -72.68 37.12
CA GLU A 450 -18.67 -72.69 38.62
C GLU A 450 -17.65 -71.90 39.48
N ALA A 451 -18.22 -71.52 40.64
CA ALA A 451 -17.65 -71.12 41.93
C ALA A 451 -17.23 -69.65 42.17
N ALA A 452 -17.53 -69.19 43.39
CA ALA A 452 -17.52 -67.78 43.80
C ALA A 452 -16.43 -67.46 44.83
N SER A 453 -16.01 -66.19 44.88
CA SER A 453 -15.67 -65.51 46.13
C SER A 453 -15.64 -63.98 45.96
N LYS A 454 -15.73 -63.27 47.09
CA LYS A 454 -15.73 -61.80 47.22
C LYS A 454 -14.29 -61.34 47.49
N ASP A 455 -13.91 -60.13 47.10
CA ASP A 455 -13.89 -58.98 48.05
C ASP A 455 -13.52 -57.66 47.33
N ALA A 456 -13.53 -56.55 48.06
CA ALA A 456 -13.24 -55.22 47.53
C ALA A 456 -12.09 -54.50 48.27
N THR A 457 -11.45 -53.57 47.53
CA THR A 457 -10.81 -52.32 48.02
C THR A 457 -9.32 -52.35 48.42
N ILE A 458 -8.67 -51.19 48.22
CA ILE A 458 -7.49 -50.61 48.91
C ILE A 458 -6.09 -50.72 48.24
N VAL A 459 -5.70 -49.58 47.62
CA VAL A 459 -4.43 -48.81 47.72
C VAL A 459 -3.08 -49.45 47.34
N ALA A 460 -2.32 -48.71 46.51
CA ALA A 460 -0.85 -48.73 46.50
C ALA A 460 -0.31 -47.33 46.82
N THR A 461 0.73 -47.28 47.66
CA THR A 461 1.19 -46.09 48.39
C THR A 461 2.50 -45.52 47.80
N THR A 462 2.83 -44.26 48.13
CA THR A 462 4.17 -43.68 47.97
C THR A 462 5.20 -44.37 48.90
N PRO A 463 6.53 -44.23 48.70
CA PRO A 463 7.28 -43.08 49.27
C PRO A 463 8.52 -42.60 48.47
N ALA A 464 9.27 -41.64 49.04
CA ALA A 464 10.40 -40.90 48.45
C ALA A 464 11.79 -41.50 48.74
N VAL A 465 12.89 -40.83 48.30
CA VAL A 465 14.09 -40.41 49.09
C VAL A 465 15.31 -39.98 48.20
N THR A 466 15.73 -38.69 48.28
CA THR A 466 17.09 -38.03 48.24
C THR A 466 18.19 -38.49 47.20
N PRO A 467 19.44 -37.91 47.07
CA PRO A 467 20.17 -36.94 47.92
C PRO A 467 21.16 -35.90 47.29
N LYS A 468 21.70 -35.06 48.21
CA LYS A 468 23.10 -34.55 48.37
C LYS A 468 23.68 -33.33 47.62
N LEU A 469 24.29 -32.46 48.45
CA LEU A 469 25.26 -31.39 48.16
C LEU A 469 26.71 -31.86 48.39
N VAL A 470 27.70 -31.21 47.73
CA VAL A 470 29.14 -31.17 48.09
C VAL A 470 29.71 -29.77 47.73
N MET A 471 30.68 -29.26 48.52
CA MET A 471 31.35 -27.94 48.36
C MET A 471 32.88 -28.07 48.30
N VAL A 472 33.59 -27.20 47.53
CA VAL A 472 35.01 -26.76 47.70
C VAL A 472 35.20 -25.36 47.03
N ASN A 473 36.24 -24.56 47.35
CA ASN A 473 36.19 -23.47 48.34
C ASN A 473 37.56 -22.71 48.48
N GLU A 474 38.00 -21.89 47.51
CA GLU A 474 39.18 -20.98 47.63
C GLU A 474 38.89 -19.62 46.92
N LYS A 475 38.83 -18.47 47.62
CA LYS A 475 39.90 -17.55 48.11
C LYS A 475 40.63 -16.77 46.98
N THR A 476 40.52 -15.43 46.85
CA THR A 476 41.25 -14.33 47.58
C THR A 476 42.77 -14.55 47.71
N GLU A 477 43.69 -13.61 47.44
CA GLU A 477 43.69 -12.12 47.35
C GLU A 477 44.77 -11.65 46.32
N THR A 478 44.81 -10.39 45.86
CA THR A 478 45.79 -9.37 46.33
C THR A 478 45.60 -8.01 45.63
N ALA A 479 46.14 -6.94 46.22
CA ALA A 479 45.96 -5.54 45.78
C ALA A 479 47.27 -4.85 45.34
N ASN A 480 47.15 -3.86 44.43
CA ASN A 480 47.93 -2.61 44.32
C ASN A 480 47.41 -1.84 43.08
N ALA A 481 47.02 -0.55 43.13
CA ALA A 481 47.71 0.69 43.50
C ALA A 481 48.17 1.48 42.25
N GLU A 482 47.53 2.64 42.05
CA GLU A 482 47.93 3.87 41.33
C GLU A 482 48.73 3.83 40.01
N THR A 483 48.18 4.42 38.93
CA THR A 483 48.67 5.71 38.36
C THR A 483 47.76 6.30 37.26
N LYS A 484 47.75 7.63 37.13
CA LYS A 484 47.18 8.42 36.00
C LYS A 484 48.24 8.57 34.89
N PRO A 485 47.86 8.72 33.60
CA PRO A 485 47.75 10.07 33.01
C PRO A 485 46.61 10.27 31.97
N LYS A 486 46.61 11.44 31.32
CA LYS A 486 45.56 12.03 30.46
C LYS A 486 45.70 11.66 28.97
N GLU A 487 44.60 11.76 28.21
CA GLU A 487 44.51 12.26 26.81
C GLU A 487 42.99 12.42 26.47
N ASN A 488 42.47 13.63 26.27
CA ASN A 488 42.41 14.49 25.06
C ASN A 488 41.29 14.13 24.04
N GLU A 489 40.40 15.09 23.79
CA GLU A 489 39.38 15.08 22.73
C GLU A 489 39.95 15.60 21.40
N GLU A 490 39.73 14.88 20.30
CA GLU A 490 39.55 15.35 18.90
C GLU A 490 39.45 14.11 17.99
N ALA A 491 38.78 14.07 16.83
CA ALA A 491 37.98 15.06 16.10
C ALA A 491 36.90 14.35 15.24
N ALA A 492 35.79 15.04 14.94
CA ALA A 492 34.85 14.64 13.88
C ALA A 492 33.99 15.84 13.40
N ALA A 493 34.59 16.78 12.66
CA ALA A 493 33.86 17.93 12.11
C ALA A 493 34.46 18.43 10.79
N ALA A 494 33.87 18.05 9.65
CA ALA A 494 34.16 18.63 8.34
C ALA A 494 33.05 18.42 7.29
N ASP A 495 31.81 18.83 7.59
CA ASP A 495 30.85 19.27 6.55
C ASP A 495 29.76 20.16 7.18
N SER A 496 29.94 21.49 7.20
CA SER A 496 28.94 22.41 7.79
C SER A 496 29.06 23.92 7.48
N VAL A 497 30.13 24.41 6.87
CA VAL A 497 30.41 25.87 6.83
C VAL A 497 29.76 26.61 5.65
N GLU A 498 29.36 25.92 4.58
CA GLU A 498 28.54 26.50 3.50
C GLU A 498 27.03 26.54 3.81
N ALA A 499 26.59 25.81 4.85
CA ALA A 499 25.17 25.62 5.14
C ALA A 499 24.49 26.84 5.79
N THR A 500 25.21 27.66 6.56
CA THR A 500 24.61 28.58 7.54
C THR A 500 24.00 29.85 6.95
N GLU A 501 24.71 30.55 6.05
CA GLU A 501 24.14 31.72 5.36
C GLU A 501 23.12 31.33 4.29
N ALA A 502 23.31 30.16 3.66
CA ALA A 502 22.32 29.60 2.76
C ALA A 502 21.01 29.24 3.49
N ASP A 503 21.07 28.69 4.71
CA ASP A 503 19.91 28.38 5.55
C ASP A 503 19.10 29.64 5.95
N LYS A 504 19.79 30.76 6.26
CA LYS A 504 19.13 32.01 6.66
C LYS A 504 18.16 32.52 5.59
N LYS A 505 18.59 32.45 4.32
CA LYS A 505 17.76 32.84 3.18
C LYS A 505 16.69 31.77 2.94
N LYS A 506 17.12 30.52 2.72
CA LYS A 506 16.25 29.37 2.44
C LYS A 506 15.07 29.23 3.40
N THR A 507 15.23 29.43 4.70
CA THR A 507 14.13 29.28 5.67
C THR A 507 13.11 30.43 5.71
N SER A 508 13.49 31.65 5.29
CA SER A 508 12.53 32.74 5.06
C SER A 508 11.85 32.52 3.71
N ASP A 509 12.66 32.28 2.68
CA ASP A 509 12.24 32.01 1.30
C ASP A 509 11.27 30.80 1.23
N ASP A 510 11.51 29.73 2.00
CA ASP A 510 10.67 28.52 2.09
C ASP A 510 9.23 28.86 2.51
N ASN A 511 9.05 29.80 3.43
CA ASN A 511 7.72 30.16 3.94
C ASN A 511 6.99 31.14 3.01
N GLU A 512 7.73 32.00 2.32
CA GLU A 512 7.21 32.86 1.25
C GLU A 512 6.82 32.03 0.01
N PHE A 513 7.65 31.03 -0.34
CA PHE A 513 7.36 30.03 -1.36
C PHE A 513 6.10 29.22 -1.02
N LYS A 514 5.97 28.69 0.22
CA LYS A 514 4.74 28.01 0.68
C LYS A 514 3.52 28.92 0.54
N LEU A 515 3.59 30.19 0.96
CA LEU A 515 2.49 31.16 0.81
C LEU A 515 2.09 31.38 -0.67
N ASN A 516 3.07 31.44 -1.58
CA ASN A 516 2.80 31.62 -3.00
C ASN A 516 2.17 30.35 -3.62
N VAL A 517 2.66 29.16 -3.26
CA VAL A 517 2.05 27.88 -3.67
C VAL A 517 0.60 27.75 -3.19
N LEU A 518 0.26 28.22 -1.97
CA LEU A 518 -1.14 28.22 -1.52
C LEU A 518 -2.04 29.19 -2.32
N LYS A 519 -1.51 30.37 -2.69
CA LYS A 519 -2.26 31.32 -3.54
C LYS A 519 -2.45 30.76 -4.94
N GLU A 520 -1.43 30.14 -5.51
CA GLU A 520 -1.51 29.41 -6.78
C GLU A 520 -2.57 28.30 -6.71
N GLN A 521 -2.57 27.50 -5.63
CA GLN A 521 -3.60 26.47 -5.40
C GLN A 521 -5.01 27.07 -5.30
N GLU A 522 -5.20 28.22 -4.65
CA GLU A 522 -6.50 28.92 -4.64
C GLU A 522 -6.91 29.49 -6.00
N GLU A 523 -5.98 30.02 -6.78
CA GLU A 523 -6.24 30.49 -8.13
C GLU A 523 -6.61 29.33 -9.07
N LEU A 524 -5.94 28.18 -8.91
CA LEU A 524 -6.29 26.95 -9.60
C LEU A 524 -7.67 26.43 -9.20
N ILE A 525 -8.02 26.45 -7.90
CA ILE A 525 -9.37 26.10 -7.43
C ILE A 525 -10.43 27.05 -8.02
N LYS A 526 -10.18 28.36 -8.08
CA LYS A 526 -11.12 29.33 -8.69
C LYS A 526 -11.31 29.07 -10.19
N LYS A 527 -10.22 28.84 -10.93
CA LYS A 527 -10.27 28.48 -12.36
C LYS A 527 -11.04 27.19 -12.57
N GLU A 528 -10.80 26.17 -11.74
CA GLU A 528 -11.50 24.88 -11.79
C GLU A 528 -12.99 25.02 -11.46
N GLU A 529 -13.37 25.89 -10.50
CA GLU A 529 -14.78 26.24 -10.27
C GLU A 529 -15.41 26.99 -11.44
N GLU A 530 -14.68 27.92 -12.09
CA GLU A 530 -15.16 28.65 -13.26
C GLU A 530 -15.32 27.73 -14.47
N GLU A 531 -14.36 26.84 -14.72
CA GLU A 531 -14.46 25.78 -15.73
C GLU A 531 -15.60 24.80 -15.42
N ALA A 532 -15.79 24.40 -14.16
CA ALA A 532 -16.90 23.53 -13.76
C ALA A 532 -18.26 24.22 -13.94
N LYS A 533 -18.37 25.53 -13.62
CA LYS A 533 -19.57 26.34 -13.90
C LYS A 533 -19.81 26.47 -15.40
N GLN A 534 -18.77 26.70 -16.20
CA GLN A 534 -18.86 26.75 -17.66
C GLN A 534 -19.32 25.40 -18.24
N ARG A 535 -18.76 24.27 -17.77
CA ARG A 535 -19.18 22.91 -18.15
C ARG A 535 -20.63 22.64 -17.77
N ALA A 536 -21.02 22.92 -16.52
CA ALA A 536 -22.40 22.75 -16.05
C ALA A 536 -23.40 23.66 -16.78
N SER A 537 -22.99 24.86 -17.21
CA SER A 537 -23.83 25.75 -18.03
C SER A 537 -23.96 25.31 -19.49
N ARG A 538 -23.14 24.34 -19.94
CA ARG A 538 -23.03 23.92 -21.34
C ARG A 538 -23.78 22.62 -21.65
N GLU A 539 -24.27 21.91 -20.64
CA GLU A 539 -25.18 20.76 -20.80
C GLU A 539 -26.39 20.85 -19.85
N HIS A 540 -27.47 21.45 -20.36
CA HIS A 540 -28.82 20.97 -20.06
C HIS A 540 -29.45 20.53 -21.39
N VAL A 541 -29.04 19.34 -21.84
CA VAL A 541 -29.82 18.59 -22.83
C VAL A 541 -31.02 18.04 -22.05
N PRO A 542 -32.27 18.34 -22.45
CA PRO A 542 -33.43 17.75 -21.78
C PRO A 542 -33.49 16.25 -22.09
N ASP A 543 -33.46 15.42 -21.03
CA ASP A 543 -33.71 13.98 -21.12
C ASP A 543 -35.22 13.74 -21.34
N ASP A 544 -35.71 13.98 -22.57
CA ASP A 544 -37.06 13.63 -22.99
C ASP A 544 -37.18 12.11 -23.27
N ILE A 545 -36.81 11.28 -22.28
CA ILE A 545 -36.97 9.82 -22.29
C ILE A 545 -38.10 9.45 -21.33
N ASN A 546 -39.33 9.46 -21.85
CA ASN A 546 -40.53 9.12 -21.09
C ASN A 546 -40.56 7.58 -20.86
N LEU A 547 -40.27 7.13 -19.64
CA LEU A 547 -39.99 5.72 -19.31
C LEU A 547 -41.22 4.92 -18.84
N ASP A 548 -42.43 5.45 -19.02
CA ASP A 548 -43.68 4.89 -18.48
C ASP A 548 -44.69 4.42 -19.57
N GLU A 549 -44.29 4.25 -20.84
CA GLU A 549 -45.16 3.75 -21.94
C GLU A 549 -44.99 2.23 -22.25
N GLU A 550 -44.83 1.38 -21.22
CA GLU A 550 -45.02 -0.07 -21.34
C GLU A 550 -45.83 -0.66 -20.16
N GLU A 551 -47.12 -0.34 -20.04
CA GLU A 551 -48.19 -1.22 -19.49
C GLU A 551 -49.60 -0.57 -19.57
N GLU A 552 -50.18 -0.30 -20.76
CA GLU A 552 -51.66 -0.15 -20.90
C GLU A 552 -52.19 -0.20 -22.35
N ALA A 553 -52.01 -1.33 -23.06
CA ALA A 553 -52.58 -1.52 -24.41
C ALA A 553 -52.99 -2.97 -24.76
N LYS A 554 -53.61 -3.71 -23.82
CA LYS A 554 -54.26 -5.01 -24.09
C LYS A 554 -55.77 -4.98 -23.84
N SER A 555 -56.50 -4.21 -24.65
CA SER A 555 -57.97 -4.33 -24.76
C SER A 555 -58.51 -3.75 -26.08
N VAL A 556 -58.10 -4.31 -27.21
CA VAL A 556 -58.78 -4.07 -28.51
C VAL A 556 -59.70 -5.26 -28.82
N PRO A 557 -61.03 -5.08 -28.93
CA PRO A 557 -61.94 -6.16 -29.32
C PRO A 557 -61.77 -6.55 -30.80
N PRO A 558 -62.13 -7.78 -31.20
CA PRO A 558 -61.85 -8.28 -32.55
C PRO A 558 -62.64 -7.54 -33.64
N ILE A 559 -61.93 -7.16 -34.70
CA ILE A 559 -62.50 -6.51 -35.89
C ILE A 559 -63.24 -7.57 -36.74
N PRO A 560 -64.48 -7.32 -37.21
CA PRO A 560 -65.22 -8.28 -38.02
C PRO A 560 -64.59 -8.50 -39.41
N ALA A 561 -64.81 -9.69 -39.97
CA ALA A 561 -64.08 -10.26 -41.12
C ALA A 561 -64.23 -9.55 -42.49
N GLY A 562 -64.79 -8.34 -42.53
CA GLY A 562 -64.99 -7.56 -43.76
C GLY A 562 -63.88 -6.54 -44.11
N GLN A 563 -62.91 -6.31 -43.23
CA GLN A 563 -61.89 -5.24 -43.39
C GLN A 563 -60.42 -5.72 -43.45
N ALA A 564 -60.17 -7.02 -43.58
CA ALA A 564 -58.81 -7.54 -43.75
C ALA A 564 -58.27 -7.23 -45.16
N ALA A 565 -57.21 -6.43 -45.24
CA ALA A 565 -56.51 -6.15 -46.50
C ALA A 565 -55.76 -7.40 -47.01
N LYS A 566 -55.81 -7.64 -48.33
CA LYS A 566 -55.17 -8.80 -48.96
C LYS A 566 -53.64 -8.62 -49.00
N THR A 567 -52.91 -9.49 -48.30
CA THR A 567 -51.44 -9.50 -48.28
C THR A 567 -50.85 -9.94 -49.62
N SER A 568 -50.05 -9.08 -50.24
CA SER A 568 -49.17 -9.45 -51.36
C SER A 568 -47.84 -9.99 -50.83
N VAL A 569 -47.67 -11.31 -50.83
CA VAL A 569 -46.39 -11.97 -50.51
C VAL A 569 -45.49 -11.90 -51.75
N VAL A 570 -44.41 -11.12 -51.68
CA VAL A 570 -43.36 -11.12 -52.71
C VAL A 570 -42.39 -12.26 -52.43
N LYS A 571 -42.19 -13.13 -53.43
CA LYS A 571 -41.23 -14.23 -53.39
C LYS A 571 -39.79 -13.73 -53.33
N LYS A 572 -38.95 -14.54 -52.67
CA LYS A 572 -37.50 -14.53 -52.77
C LYS A 572 -37.09 -15.39 -53.97
N ASP A 573 -36.32 -14.86 -54.89
CA ASP A 573 -35.66 -15.61 -55.96
C ASP A 573 -34.19 -15.17 -56.08
N GLN A 574 -33.31 -16.18 -56.18
CA GLN A 574 -31.84 -16.16 -56.36
C GLN A 574 -31.00 -15.49 -55.25
#